data_AF-M5ILN3-F1
#
_entry.id   AF-M5ILN3-F1
#
_cell.length_a   1.000
_cell.length_b   1.000
_cell.length_c   1.000
_cell.angle_alpha   90.00
_cell.angle_beta   90.00
_cell.angle_gamma   90.00
#
_symmetry.space_group_name_H-M   'P 1'
#
loop_
_entity.id
_entity.type
_entity.pdbx_description
1 polymer ?
#
loop_
_entity_poly.entity_id
_entity_poly.type
_entity_poly.pdbx_seq_one_letter_code
_entity_poly.pdbx_strand_id
1 'polypeptide(L)'
;MRPKIYGCAINYIKLSCAFSFSDDGCKTHYIITPDKPRLSSQRAWELIREMMSEEERRAGGYYLRNRFEYAPFRKDTGKTGAQIYFEREFSELSHAKQKQKIGEYFLTALKQIARKQSKLEYDFAAMIEDFSKILGEWVEAKI
;
A
#
# COMPACT_ATOMS: atom_id res chain seq x y z
N MET A 1 14.82 14.14 -6.38
CA MET A 1 13.62 14.32 -7.23
C MET A 1 13.70 15.65 -7.96
N ARG A 2 13.07 15.72 -9.14
CA ARG A 2 13.06 16.86 -10.07
C ARG A 2 11.61 17.26 -10.42
N PRO A 3 10.82 17.81 -9.48
CA PRO A 3 9.37 18.06 -9.70
C PRO A 3 9.05 18.91 -10.94
N LYS A 4 9.95 19.83 -11.33
CA LYS A 4 9.78 20.72 -12.49
C LYS A 4 9.67 19.98 -13.83
N ILE A 5 10.20 18.76 -13.95
CA ILE A 5 10.17 17.99 -15.21
C ILE A 5 8.97 17.05 -15.28
N TYR A 6 8.22 16.87 -14.18
CA TYR A 6 7.11 15.90 -14.15
C TYR A 6 5.81 16.48 -14.67
N GLY A 7 5.65 17.80 -14.79
CA GLY A 7 4.37 18.45 -15.12
C GLY A 7 3.59 18.92 -13.89
N CYS A 8 2.45 19.57 -14.11
CA CYS A 8 1.70 20.29 -13.08
C CYS A 8 0.34 19.65 -12.71
N ALA A 9 -0.06 18.57 -13.38
CA ALA A 9 -1.36 17.94 -13.12
C ALA A 9 -1.46 17.29 -11.72
N ILE A 10 -0.35 16.79 -11.19
CA ILE A 10 -0.27 16.23 -9.84
C ILE A 10 0.51 17.20 -8.96
N ASN A 11 -0.17 17.68 -7.92
CA ASN A 11 0.43 18.51 -6.87
C ASN A 11 1.05 17.64 -5.77
N TYR A 12 0.35 16.57 -5.38
CA TYR A 12 0.75 15.75 -4.24
C TYR A 12 0.25 14.31 -4.32
N ILE A 13 1.14 13.36 -4.04
CA ILE A 13 0.82 11.94 -3.87
C ILE A 13 1.07 11.57 -2.40
N LYS A 14 0.01 11.21 -1.68
CA LYS A 14 0.12 10.72 -0.30
C LYS A 14 0.30 9.21 -0.27
N LEU A 15 1.42 8.73 0.24
CA LEU A 15 1.58 7.32 0.62
C LEU A 15 1.48 7.24 2.15
N SER A 16 0.46 6.54 2.63
CA SER A 16 0.23 6.34 4.06
C SER A 16 0.46 4.87 4.41
N CYS A 17 1.01 4.63 5.60
CA CYS A 17 1.22 3.31 6.16
C CYS A 17 0.26 3.11 7.34
N ALA A 18 -0.33 1.93 7.46
CA ALA A 18 -1.09 1.52 8.64
C ALA A 18 -0.87 0.03 8.90
N PHE A 19 -1.04 -0.39 10.13
CA PHE A 19 -1.09 -1.81 10.44
C PHE A 19 -2.52 -2.33 10.22
N SER A 20 -2.65 -3.58 9.79
CA SER A 20 -3.94 -4.27 9.72
C SER A 20 -4.35 -4.84 11.09
N PHE A 21 -3.48 -4.78 12.09
CA PHE A 21 -3.79 -5.20 13.45
C PHE A 21 -3.83 -3.98 14.39
N SER A 22 -4.50 -4.13 15.53
CA SER A 22 -4.63 -3.09 16.55
C SER A 22 -3.84 -3.49 17.79
N ASP A 23 -3.30 -2.47 18.47
CA ASP A 23 -2.43 -2.63 19.63
C ASP A 23 -3.14 -2.33 20.96
N ASP A 24 -4.47 -2.11 20.94
CA ASP A 24 -5.35 -2.11 22.13
C ASP A 24 -6.81 -1.91 21.67
N GLY A 25 -7.65 -2.94 21.79
CA GLY A 25 -9.11 -2.82 21.70
C GLY A 25 -9.79 -3.20 20.36
N CYS A 26 -9.05 -3.47 19.28
CA CYS A 26 -9.64 -3.99 18.03
C CYS A 26 -9.12 -5.40 17.71
N LYS A 27 -10.05 -6.35 17.59
CA LYS A 27 -9.74 -7.75 17.27
C LYS A 27 -9.36 -7.88 15.78
N THR A 28 -8.05 -7.96 15.51
CA THR A 28 -7.32 -8.54 14.36
C THR A 28 -7.87 -8.48 12.92
N HIS A 29 -7.03 -8.12 11.92
CA HIS A 29 -7.32 -8.27 10.48
C HIS A 29 -6.17 -8.93 9.69
N TYR A 30 -6.52 -9.85 8.79
CA TYR A 30 -5.60 -10.47 7.82
C TYR A 30 -5.52 -9.65 6.53
N ILE A 31 -4.31 -9.50 5.98
CA ILE A 31 -4.10 -8.92 4.64
C ILE A 31 -4.00 -10.04 3.63
N ILE A 32 -5.11 -10.39 2.98
CA ILE A 32 -5.08 -11.28 1.83
C ILE A 32 -4.95 -10.41 0.59
N THR A 33 -3.69 -10.29 0.15
CA THR A 33 -3.21 -10.60 -1.22
C THR A 33 -2.09 -9.64 -1.61
N PRO A 34 -0.85 -10.15 -1.77
CA PRO A 34 0.20 -9.39 -2.42
C PRO A 34 -0.05 -9.23 -3.94
N ASP A 35 -0.80 -10.15 -4.57
CA ASP A 35 -0.70 -10.35 -6.03
C ASP A 35 -2.03 -10.43 -6.82
N LYS A 36 -3.20 -10.12 -6.22
CA LYS A 36 -4.52 -10.27 -6.89
C LYS A 36 -5.36 -8.99 -6.86
N PRO A 37 -6.26 -8.77 -7.85
CA PRO A 37 -7.13 -7.60 -7.88
C PRO A 37 -7.97 -7.48 -6.59
N ARG A 38 -8.40 -6.25 -6.28
CA ARG A 38 -9.21 -5.89 -5.10
C ARG A 38 -10.30 -6.94 -4.86
N LEU A 39 -10.22 -7.65 -3.74
CA LEU A 39 -11.22 -8.66 -3.38
C LEU A 39 -12.55 -7.98 -3.06
N SER A 40 -13.66 -8.53 -3.56
CA SER A 40 -15.00 -8.16 -3.08
C SER A 40 -15.19 -8.64 -1.65
N SER A 41 -16.04 -7.97 -0.86
CA SER A 41 -16.32 -8.37 0.52
C SER A 41 -16.82 -9.81 0.64
N GLN A 42 -17.57 -10.30 -0.35
CA GLN A 42 -18.04 -11.68 -0.41
C GLN A 42 -16.90 -12.68 -0.65
N ARG A 43 -16.05 -12.43 -1.66
CA ARG A 43 -14.92 -13.34 -1.96
C ARG A 43 -13.90 -13.32 -0.83
N ALA A 44 -13.72 -12.17 -0.22
CA ALA A 44 -12.98 -12.03 1.01
C ALA A 44 -13.53 -12.99 2.09
N TRP A 45 -14.84 -12.92 2.37
CA TRP A 45 -15.43 -13.74 3.42
C TRP A 45 -15.37 -15.25 3.15
N GLU A 46 -15.42 -15.66 1.88
CA GLU A 46 -15.14 -17.05 1.47
C GLU A 46 -13.72 -17.49 1.81
N LEU A 47 -12.70 -16.68 1.49
CA LEU A 47 -11.30 -17.02 1.78
C LEU A 47 -11.02 -17.15 3.28
N ILE A 48 -11.62 -16.31 4.12
CA ILE A 48 -11.50 -16.47 5.58
C ILE A 48 -12.08 -17.84 6.03
N ARG A 49 -13.19 -18.29 5.43
CA ARG A 49 -13.76 -19.61 5.76
C ARG A 49 -12.91 -20.78 5.28
N GLU A 50 -12.14 -20.62 4.20
CA GLU A 50 -11.22 -21.65 3.70
C GLU A 50 -9.95 -21.76 4.57
N MET A 51 -9.48 -20.65 5.14
CA MET A 51 -8.20 -20.61 5.87
C MET A 51 -8.30 -20.94 7.37
N MET A 52 -9.49 -20.88 7.98
CA MET A 52 -9.64 -20.87 9.44
C MET A 52 -10.90 -21.59 9.94
N SER A 53 -10.83 -22.15 11.15
CA SER A 53 -11.97 -22.80 11.80
C SER A 53 -13.06 -21.80 12.21
N GLU A 54 -14.25 -22.29 12.53
CA GLU A 54 -15.33 -21.45 13.04
C GLU A 54 -15.04 -20.87 14.42
N GLU A 55 -14.35 -21.61 15.29
CA GLU A 55 -13.93 -21.11 16.61
C GLU A 55 -12.93 -19.97 16.49
N GLU A 56 -11.93 -20.12 15.62
CA GLU A 56 -10.92 -19.07 15.37
C GLU A 56 -11.59 -17.79 14.88
N ARG A 57 -12.55 -17.90 13.95
CA ARG A 57 -13.31 -16.76 13.40
C ARG A 57 -14.13 -16.03 14.46
N ARG A 58 -14.75 -16.78 15.39
CA ARG A 58 -15.56 -16.21 16.47
C ARG A 58 -14.72 -15.56 17.58
N ALA A 59 -13.54 -16.09 17.85
CA ALA A 59 -12.62 -15.54 18.85
C ALA A 59 -11.92 -14.24 18.37
N GLY A 60 -11.50 -14.21 17.09
CA GLY A 60 -10.53 -13.24 16.57
C GLY A 60 -11.07 -12.03 15.80
N GLY A 61 -12.37 -11.93 15.51
CA GLY A 61 -12.97 -10.72 14.91
C GLY A 61 -12.37 -10.31 13.55
N TYR A 62 -12.11 -11.27 12.66
CA TYR A 62 -11.34 -11.00 11.45
C TYR A 62 -12.05 -10.12 10.42
N TYR A 63 -11.33 -9.12 9.90
CA TYR A 63 -11.70 -8.41 8.68
C TYR A 63 -10.63 -8.61 7.62
N LEU A 64 -11.07 -8.58 6.37
CA LEU A 64 -10.19 -8.64 5.22
C LEU A 64 -9.90 -7.26 4.69
N ARG A 65 -8.62 -6.94 4.61
CA ARG A 65 -8.17 -5.67 4.07
C ARG A 65 -7.29 -5.88 2.87
N ASN A 66 -7.54 -5.08 1.83
CA ASN A 66 -6.63 -5.04 0.69
C ASN A 66 -5.32 -4.40 1.14
N ARG A 67 -4.20 -4.90 0.65
CA ARG A 67 -2.88 -4.29 0.94
C ARG A 67 -2.82 -2.82 0.53
N PHE A 68 -3.49 -2.48 -0.56
CA PHE A 68 -3.50 -1.15 -1.13
C PHE A 68 -4.94 -0.62 -1.26
N GLU A 69 -5.21 0.54 -0.67
CA GLU A 69 -6.42 1.32 -0.90
C GLU A 69 -6.03 2.64 -1.60
N TYR A 70 -6.53 2.87 -2.80
CA TYR A 70 -6.14 4.02 -3.62
C TYR A 70 -7.18 5.14 -3.51
N ALA A 71 -6.71 6.36 -3.25
CA ALA A 71 -7.55 7.55 -3.27
C ALA A 71 -7.79 8.03 -4.72
N PRO A 72 -9.02 8.48 -5.05
CA PRO A 72 -9.30 9.05 -6.37
C PRO A 72 -8.46 10.32 -6.59
N PHE A 73 -8.18 10.64 -7.84
CA PHE A 73 -7.54 11.90 -8.20
C PHE A 73 -8.53 13.07 -8.03
N ARG A 74 -8.11 14.10 -7.29
CA ARG A 74 -8.89 15.32 -7.05
C ARG A 74 -8.39 16.44 -7.94
N LYS A 75 -9.18 16.79 -8.98
CA LYS A 75 -8.83 17.79 -10.00
C LYS A 75 -8.63 19.20 -9.45
N ASP A 76 -9.40 19.58 -8.45
CA ASP A 76 -9.36 20.89 -7.78
C ASP A 76 -8.05 21.13 -7.02
N THR A 77 -7.42 20.06 -6.52
CA THR A 77 -6.25 20.14 -5.63
C THR A 77 -5.00 19.47 -6.20
N GLY A 78 -5.13 18.69 -7.28
CA GLY A 78 -4.06 17.88 -7.85
C GLY A 78 -3.63 16.72 -6.94
N LYS A 79 -4.49 16.26 -6.02
CA LYS A 79 -4.14 15.29 -4.98
C LYS A 79 -4.58 13.87 -5.33
N THR A 80 -3.73 12.89 -5.04
CA THR A 80 -4.06 11.45 -5.04
C THR A 80 -3.20 10.73 -4.00
N GLY A 81 -3.32 9.40 -3.89
CA GLY A 81 -2.54 8.65 -2.93
C GLY A 81 -2.94 7.19 -2.79
N ALA A 82 -2.26 6.51 -1.87
CA ALA A 82 -2.56 5.16 -1.45
C ALA A 82 -2.35 4.99 0.06
N GLN A 83 -3.23 4.25 0.69
CA GLN A 83 -3.05 3.68 2.02
C GLN A 83 -2.53 2.26 1.85
N ILE A 84 -1.43 1.95 2.54
CA ILE A 84 -0.75 0.65 2.52
C ILE A 84 -0.94 0.04 3.90
N TYR A 85 -1.41 -1.20 3.92
CA TYR A 85 -1.58 -1.95 5.16
C TYR A 85 -0.47 -2.98 5.32
N PHE A 86 0.05 -3.11 6.55
CA PHE A 86 1.04 -4.11 6.95
C PHE A 86 0.43 -5.13 7.90
N GLU A 87 0.69 -6.39 7.63
CA GLU A 87 0.31 -7.55 8.41
C GLU A 87 1.14 -7.65 9.69
N ARG A 88 0.72 -8.45 10.67
CA ARG A 88 1.46 -8.60 11.93
C ARG A 88 2.88 -9.10 11.68
N GLU A 89 3.02 -10.06 10.79
CA GLU A 89 4.28 -10.68 10.37
C GLU A 89 5.28 -9.66 9.84
N PHE A 90 4.83 -8.49 9.36
CA PHE A 90 5.74 -7.40 8.98
C PHE A 90 6.53 -6.87 10.18
N SER A 91 5.89 -6.74 11.35
CA SER A 91 6.54 -6.27 12.58
C SER A 91 7.57 -7.25 13.14
N GLU A 92 7.44 -8.53 12.79
CA GLU A 92 8.34 -9.60 13.19
C GLU A 92 9.63 -9.64 12.33
N LEU A 93 9.67 -8.90 11.21
CA LEU A 93 10.84 -8.80 10.35
C LEU A 93 11.93 -7.92 10.96
N SER A 94 13.18 -8.19 10.60
CA SER A 94 14.29 -7.27 10.90
C SER A 94 14.08 -5.91 10.25
N HIS A 95 14.62 -4.84 10.84
CA HIS A 95 14.42 -3.49 10.30
C HIS A 95 14.89 -3.36 8.85
N ALA A 96 15.98 -4.05 8.46
CA ALA A 96 16.44 -4.08 7.08
C ALA A 96 15.39 -4.69 6.12
N LYS A 97 14.74 -5.78 6.54
CA LYS A 97 13.67 -6.43 5.77
C LYS A 97 12.38 -5.61 5.75
N GLN A 98 12.07 -4.90 6.84
CA GLN A 98 10.96 -3.95 6.88
C GLN A 98 11.16 -2.82 5.86
N LYS A 99 12.35 -2.20 5.82
CA LYS A 99 12.69 -1.17 4.83
C LYS A 99 12.55 -1.68 3.39
N GLN A 100 13.08 -2.87 3.12
CA GLN A 100 12.96 -3.51 1.80
C GLN A 100 11.48 -3.64 1.39
N LYS A 101 10.64 -4.23 2.25
CA LYS A 101 9.20 -4.41 1.97
C LYS A 101 8.45 -3.08 1.82
N ILE A 102 8.74 -2.08 2.65
CA ILE A 102 8.16 -0.74 2.51
C ILE A 102 8.49 -0.16 1.14
N GLY A 103 9.75 -0.28 0.71
CA GLY A 103 10.19 0.20 -0.60
C GLY A 103 9.45 -0.47 -1.76
N GLU A 104 9.34 -1.79 -1.72
CA GLU A 104 8.58 -2.58 -2.71
C GLU A 104 7.11 -2.15 -2.78
N TYR A 105 6.47 -1.92 -1.63
CA TYR A 105 5.06 -1.49 -1.59
C TYR A 105 4.86 -0.05 -2.04
N PHE A 106 5.77 0.87 -1.73
CA PHE A 106 5.72 2.24 -2.23
C PHE A 106 5.80 2.28 -3.76
N LEU A 107 6.75 1.53 -4.36
CA LEU A 107 6.87 1.44 -5.81
C LEU A 107 5.65 0.79 -6.46
N THR A 108 5.11 -0.26 -5.83
CA THR A 108 3.89 -0.93 -6.30
C THR A 108 2.71 0.05 -6.32
N ALA A 109 2.51 0.81 -5.24
CA ALA A 109 1.47 1.81 -5.14
C ALA A 109 1.63 2.92 -6.19
N LEU A 110 2.84 3.45 -6.36
CA LEU A 110 3.11 4.53 -7.33
C LEU A 110 2.89 4.06 -8.77
N LYS A 111 3.37 2.86 -9.14
CA LYS A 111 3.13 2.28 -10.47
C LYS A 111 1.63 2.11 -10.74
N GLN A 112 0.86 1.71 -9.74
CA GLN A 112 -0.59 1.57 -9.90
C GLN A 112 -1.30 2.92 -10.00
N ILE A 113 -0.86 3.95 -9.26
CA ILE A 113 -1.36 5.33 -9.43
C ILE A 113 -1.05 5.82 -10.84
N ALA A 114 0.18 5.69 -11.32
CA ALA A 114 0.59 6.07 -12.66
C ALA A 114 -0.28 5.39 -13.74
N ARG A 115 -0.54 4.09 -13.59
CA ARG A 115 -1.43 3.34 -14.50
C ARG A 115 -2.85 3.88 -14.50
N LYS A 116 -3.42 4.15 -13.32
CA LYS A 116 -4.78 4.67 -13.21
C LYS A 116 -4.90 6.07 -13.81
N GLN A 117 -3.88 6.92 -13.57
CA GLN A 117 -3.91 8.33 -13.94
C GLN A 117 -3.09 8.64 -15.20
N SER A 118 -2.90 7.65 -16.07
CA SER A 118 -2.08 7.72 -17.28
C SER A 118 -2.51 8.78 -18.29
N LYS A 119 -3.73 9.31 -18.15
CA LYS A 119 -4.28 10.38 -19.00
C LYS A 119 -3.93 11.79 -18.53
N LEU A 120 -3.33 11.95 -17.35
CA LEU A 120 -2.89 13.25 -16.88
C LEU A 120 -1.62 13.67 -17.61
N GLU A 121 -1.48 14.96 -17.87
CA GLU A 121 -0.22 15.56 -18.32
C GLU A 121 0.77 15.59 -17.17
N TYR A 122 1.33 14.41 -16.88
CA TYR A 122 2.30 14.18 -15.84
C TYR A 122 3.25 13.05 -16.24
N ASP A 123 4.55 13.31 -16.23
CA ASP A 123 5.60 12.31 -16.49
C ASP A 123 5.80 11.43 -15.25
N PHE A 124 4.92 10.44 -15.12
CA PHE A 124 5.02 9.43 -14.07
C PHE A 124 6.29 8.58 -14.19
N ALA A 125 6.85 8.41 -15.39
CA ALA A 125 8.04 7.58 -15.59
C ALA A 125 9.26 8.26 -14.96
N ALA A 126 9.50 9.54 -15.25
CA ALA A 126 10.57 10.32 -14.66
C ALA A 126 10.41 10.46 -13.13
N MET A 127 9.18 10.63 -12.65
CA MET A 127 8.90 10.70 -11.20
C MET A 127 9.20 9.37 -10.49
N ILE A 128 8.76 8.24 -11.06
CA ILE A 128 9.02 6.90 -10.50
C ILE A 128 10.51 6.56 -10.55
N GLU A 129 11.23 6.94 -11.61
CA GLU A 129 12.67 6.74 -11.70
C GLU A 129 13.42 7.48 -10.57
N ASP A 130 13.13 8.77 -10.41
CA ASP A 130 13.75 9.58 -9.36
C ASP A 130 13.40 9.07 -7.96
N PHE A 131 12.15 8.68 -7.74
CA PHE A 131 11.72 8.10 -6.47
C PHE A 131 12.40 6.75 -6.21
N SER A 132 12.56 5.90 -7.22
CA SER A 132 13.22 4.59 -7.09
C SER A 132 14.68 4.72 -6.68
N LYS A 133 15.40 5.73 -7.19
CA LYS A 133 16.79 6.01 -6.79
C LYS A 133 16.89 6.38 -5.32
N ILE A 134 16.08 7.35 -4.88
CA ILE A 134 16.03 7.78 -3.46
C ILE A 134 15.63 6.63 -2.55
N LEU A 135 14.67 5.81 -2.98
CA LEU A 135 14.22 4.67 -2.20
C LEU A 135 15.30 3.60 -2.10
N GLY A 136 16.08 3.35 -3.16
CA GLY A 136 17.23 2.46 -3.13
C GLY A 136 18.28 2.90 -2.12
N GLU A 137 18.68 4.18 -2.18
CA GLU A 137 19.61 4.78 -1.21
C GLU A 137 19.08 4.65 0.23
N TRP A 138 17.79 4.92 0.42
CA TRP A 138 17.16 4.78 1.74
C TRP A 138 17.17 3.33 2.22
N VAL A 139 16.86 2.34 1.38
CA VAL A 139 16.87 0.91 1.75
C VAL A 139 18.27 0.46 2.16
N GLU A 140 19.31 0.90 1.46
CA GLU A 140 20.71 0.54 1.71
C GLU A 140 21.33 1.26 2.93
N ALA A 141 20.79 2.42 3.32
CA ALA A 141 21.27 3.16 4.48
C ALA A 141 21.18 2.31 5.76
N LYS A 142 22.28 2.22 6.51
CA LYS A 142 22.33 1.55 7.81
C LYS A 142 21.42 2.27 8.82
N ILE A 143 20.83 1.48 9.72
CA ILE A 143 19.92 1.95 10.79
C ILE A 143 20.70 2.00 12.09
#